data_AF-A0A6J5CG26-F1
#
_entry.id   AF-A0A6J5CG26-F1
#
_cell.length_a   1.000
_cell.length_b   1.000
_cell.length_c   1.000
_cell.angle_alpha   90.00
_cell.angle_beta   90.00
_cell.angle_gamma   90.00
#
_symmetry.space_group_name_H-M   'P 1'
#
loop_
_entity.id
_entity.type
_entity.pdbx_description
1 polymer ?
#
loop_
_entity_poly.entity_id
_entity_poly.type
_entity_poly.pdbx_seq_one_letter_code
_entity_poly.pdbx_strand_id
1 'polypeptide(L)'
;MFARDNNGVVLTLPSVPSTGVSSVTGTLTFGIDTQADNALGSAKVYTLNSNYDLSTAFNGNTFSESFLDSGSNGLFFDDSITTCSGSWFYCPSSTMSFSAVMQGLNGNNVSLNFDVGNAETMVGNGAYAMNDFAAQGGSANIFDWGLPFFYGRSIFTAIAGTANSGGTGPFFAF
;
A
#
# COMPACT_ATOMS: atom_id res chain seq x y z
N MET A 1 23.79 8.18 7.98
CA MET A 1 22.51 8.06 8.70
C MET A 1 22.45 9.19 9.73
N PHE A 2 21.29 9.81 9.96
CA PHE A 2 21.14 10.88 10.93
C PHE A 2 21.47 10.42 12.36
N ALA A 3 21.88 11.35 13.24
CA ALA A 3 22.19 11.03 14.64
C ALA A 3 20.93 10.82 15.50
N ARG A 4 19.80 11.40 15.08
CA ARG A 4 18.43 11.16 15.57
C ARG A 4 17.54 10.83 14.36
N ASP A 5 16.31 10.39 14.57
CA ASP A 5 15.33 10.17 13.49
C ASP A 5 15.80 9.12 12.45
N ASN A 6 16.42 8.05 12.96
CA ASN A 6 17.11 7.04 12.16
C ASN A 6 16.57 5.62 12.37
N ASN A 7 15.36 5.49 12.92
CA ASN A 7 14.71 4.21 13.20
C ASN A 7 13.51 3.90 12.28
N GLY A 8 13.22 4.78 11.33
CA GLY A 8 12.11 4.61 10.40
C GLY A 8 11.74 5.88 9.67
N VAL A 9 10.64 5.82 8.92
CA VAL A 9 10.00 6.96 8.27
C VAL A 9 8.48 6.84 8.39
N VAL A 10 7.79 7.97 8.24
CA VAL A 10 6.34 8.06 8.09
C VAL A 10 6.02 8.72 6.75
N LEU A 11 5.34 8.02 5.86
CA LEU A 11 4.81 8.57 4.62
C LEU A 11 3.33 8.93 4.81
N THR A 12 3.00 10.21 4.68
CA THR A 12 1.62 10.71 4.79
C THR A 12 1.19 11.33 3.48
N LEU A 13 0.14 10.77 2.86
CA LEU A 13 -0.46 11.29 1.64
C LEU A 13 -1.95 11.65 1.88
N PRO A 14 -2.46 12.71 1.23
CA PRO A 14 -3.89 13.02 1.27
C PRO A 14 -4.71 11.92 0.58
N SER A 15 -6.02 11.89 0.83
CA SER A 15 -6.93 11.03 0.08
C SER A 15 -7.02 11.47 -1.38
N VAL A 16 -7.25 10.51 -2.27
CA VAL A 16 -7.45 10.72 -3.71
C VAL A 16 -8.81 10.13 -4.08
N PRO A 17 -9.65 10.86 -4.85
CA PRO A 17 -10.93 10.34 -5.32
C PRO A 17 -10.73 9.31 -6.45
N SER A 18 -11.76 8.48 -6.71
CA SER A 18 -11.79 7.50 -7.81
C SER A 18 -11.72 8.09 -9.22
N THR A 19 -11.92 9.40 -9.37
CA THR A 19 -11.64 10.10 -10.63
C THR A 19 -10.15 10.37 -10.84
N GLY A 20 -9.33 10.12 -9.82
CA GLY A 20 -7.94 10.54 -9.74
C GLY A 20 -7.76 12.06 -9.68
N VAL A 21 -6.51 12.49 -9.51
CA VAL A 21 -6.05 13.88 -9.59
C VAL A 21 -4.71 13.95 -10.32
N SER A 22 -4.35 15.13 -10.84
CA SER A 22 -3.09 15.33 -11.57
C SER A 22 -1.85 15.34 -10.68
N SER A 23 -1.99 15.65 -9.39
CA SER A 23 -0.89 15.60 -8.44
C SER A 23 -1.41 15.53 -7.01
N VAL A 24 -0.59 14.98 -6.12
CA VAL A 24 -0.75 15.08 -4.67
C VAL A 24 0.52 15.62 -4.06
N THR A 25 0.40 16.25 -2.91
CA THR A 25 1.55 16.63 -2.07
C THR A 25 1.35 16.02 -0.70
N GLY A 26 2.39 15.39 -0.18
CA GLY A 26 2.41 14.81 1.16
C GLY A 26 3.79 14.96 1.80
N THR A 27 4.02 14.21 2.88
CA THR A 27 5.24 14.34 3.68
C THR A 27 5.93 12.99 3.88
N LEU A 28 7.26 13.03 3.88
CA LEU A 28 8.09 11.95 4.40
C LEU A 28 8.78 12.46 5.67
N THR A 29 8.32 12.00 6.82
CA THR A 29 8.89 12.36 8.12
C THR A 29 9.91 11.31 8.52
N PHE A 30 11.13 11.73 8.87
CA PHE A 30 12.15 10.82 9.36
C PHE A 30 11.93 10.51 10.85
N GLY A 31 12.21 9.27 11.24
CA GLY A 31 12.04 8.78 12.60
C GLY A 31 10.63 8.29 12.92
N ILE A 32 10.55 7.43 13.94
CA ILE A 32 9.30 6.93 14.55
C ILE A 32 9.46 7.07 16.08
N ASP A 33 8.50 7.68 16.76
CA ASP A 33 8.56 7.99 18.20
C ASP A 33 9.78 8.82 18.63
N THR A 34 10.27 9.66 17.73
CA THR A 34 11.45 10.50 17.98
C THR A 34 11.07 11.98 18.16
N GLN A 35 9.91 12.37 17.65
CA GLN A 35 9.31 13.69 17.71
C GLN A 35 7.78 13.58 17.88
N ALA A 36 7.12 14.69 18.18
CA ALA A 36 5.66 14.71 18.39
C ALA A 36 4.84 14.43 17.11
N ASP A 37 5.40 14.75 15.94
CA ASP A 37 4.78 14.62 14.62
C ASP A 37 5.07 13.26 13.93
N ASN A 38 5.80 12.37 14.60
CA ASN A 38 6.08 11.00 14.13
C ASN A 38 5.82 9.92 15.19
N ALA A 39 4.97 10.23 16.18
CA ALA A 39 4.54 9.26 17.18
C ALA A 39 3.73 8.13 16.52
N LEU A 40 4.04 6.88 16.85
CA LEU A 40 3.35 5.69 16.34
C LEU A 40 1.88 5.65 16.81
N GLY A 41 1.62 6.10 18.04
CA GLY A 41 0.26 6.25 18.57
C GLY A 41 -0.50 4.92 18.63
N SER A 42 -1.66 4.88 17.98
CA SER A 42 -2.52 3.69 17.90
C SER A 42 -2.34 2.88 16.61
N ALA A 43 -1.33 3.20 15.79
CA ALA A 43 -1.05 2.47 14.55
C ALA A 43 -0.81 0.99 14.87
N LYS A 44 -1.44 0.11 14.10
CA LYS A 44 -1.31 -1.33 14.29
C LYS A 44 -0.05 -1.81 13.58
N VAL A 45 0.78 -2.56 14.29
CA VAL A 45 2.04 -3.09 13.74
C VAL A 45 1.79 -4.40 12.99
N TYR A 46 2.33 -4.49 11.78
CA TYR A 46 2.34 -5.67 10.92
C TYR A 46 3.79 -6.07 10.65
N THR A 47 4.24 -7.14 11.31
CA THR A 47 5.62 -7.64 11.15
C THR A 47 5.75 -8.46 9.88
N LEU A 48 6.94 -8.41 9.27
CA LEU A 48 7.23 -9.07 8.01
C LEU A 48 7.90 -10.44 8.23
N ASN A 49 7.83 -11.31 7.22
CA ASN A 49 8.59 -12.56 7.20
C ASN A 49 10.08 -12.31 6.84
N SER A 50 10.87 -13.38 6.69
CA SER A 50 12.30 -13.29 6.36
C SER A 50 12.61 -12.72 4.97
N ASN A 51 11.62 -12.70 4.07
CA ASN A 51 11.69 -12.10 2.74
C ASN A 51 11.14 -10.66 2.71
N TYR A 52 10.73 -10.12 3.87
CA TYR A 52 10.06 -8.83 4.03
C TYR A 52 8.62 -8.77 3.50
N ASP A 53 7.95 -9.92 3.38
CA ASP A 53 6.56 -9.99 2.94
C ASP A 53 5.56 -10.09 4.10
N LEU A 54 4.34 -9.66 3.78
CA LEU A 54 3.06 -9.92 4.44
C LEU A 54 2.27 -10.95 3.61
N SER A 55 1.09 -11.33 4.07
CA SER A 55 0.12 -12.05 3.23
C SER A 55 -1.16 -11.24 3.01
N THR A 56 -1.79 -11.45 1.86
CA THR A 56 -3.11 -10.89 1.53
C THR A 56 -4.05 -12.03 1.13
N ALA A 57 -5.20 -12.14 1.79
CA ALA A 57 -6.29 -13.01 1.36
C ALA A 57 -7.28 -12.20 0.53
N PHE A 58 -7.51 -12.61 -0.72
CA PHE A 58 -8.39 -11.92 -1.66
C PHE A 58 -9.03 -12.92 -2.64
N ASN A 59 -10.34 -12.80 -2.87
CA ASN A 59 -11.10 -13.65 -3.80
C ASN A 59 -10.88 -15.17 -3.64
N GLY A 60 -10.76 -15.64 -2.39
CA GLY A 60 -10.53 -17.05 -2.08
C GLY A 60 -9.09 -17.53 -2.28
N ASN A 61 -8.19 -16.66 -2.72
CA ASN A 61 -6.76 -16.93 -2.85
C ASN A 61 -5.98 -16.31 -1.68
N THR A 62 -4.80 -16.86 -1.42
CA THR A 62 -3.82 -16.29 -0.48
C THR A 62 -2.56 -15.91 -1.25
N PHE A 63 -2.30 -14.62 -1.32
CA PHE A 63 -1.10 -14.02 -1.89
C PHE A 63 -0.03 -13.96 -0.78
N SER A 64 0.88 -14.93 -0.75
CA SER A 64 1.89 -15.06 0.32
C SER A 64 3.09 -14.13 0.18
N GLU A 65 3.23 -13.46 -0.97
CA GLU A 65 4.30 -12.52 -1.30
C GLU A 65 3.68 -11.11 -1.44
N SER A 66 3.00 -10.65 -0.39
CA SER A 66 2.36 -9.32 -0.38
C SER A 66 3.23 -8.29 0.30
N PHE A 67 3.20 -7.05 -0.17
CA PHE A 67 4.01 -5.97 0.40
C PHE A 67 3.37 -4.61 0.15
N LEU A 68 3.85 -3.59 0.88
CA LEU A 68 3.47 -2.20 0.65
C LEU A 68 4.59 -1.51 -0.14
N ASP A 69 4.30 -1.01 -1.34
CA ASP A 69 5.29 -0.35 -2.19
C ASP A 69 4.81 1.02 -2.69
N SER A 70 5.23 2.10 -2.02
CA SER A 70 4.91 3.46 -2.47
C SER A 70 5.53 3.82 -3.84
N GLY A 71 6.46 3.02 -4.37
CA GLY A 71 7.05 3.19 -5.70
C GLY A 71 6.20 2.62 -6.84
N SER A 72 5.29 1.70 -6.55
CA SER A 72 4.34 1.13 -7.49
C SER A 72 3.15 2.07 -7.71
N ASN A 73 2.87 2.45 -8.96
CA ASN A 73 1.84 3.45 -9.26
C ASN A 73 0.39 2.95 -9.12
N GLY A 74 0.19 1.64 -8.99
CA GLY A 74 -1.10 0.97 -8.88
C GLY A 74 -1.07 -0.18 -7.87
N LEU A 75 -2.22 -0.81 -7.65
CA LEU A 75 -2.30 -2.12 -7.00
C LEU A 75 -1.97 -3.21 -8.03
N PHE A 76 -1.10 -4.17 -7.69
CA PHE A 76 -0.77 -5.25 -8.61
C PHE A 76 -1.12 -6.61 -8.00
N PHE A 77 -2.06 -7.31 -8.63
CA PHE A 77 -2.53 -8.63 -8.20
C PHE A 77 -3.20 -9.31 -9.39
N ASP A 78 -3.12 -10.64 -9.47
CA ASP A 78 -3.78 -11.39 -10.55
C ASP A 78 -5.25 -11.67 -10.21
N ASP A 79 -6.17 -11.27 -11.11
CA ASP A 79 -7.60 -11.59 -11.06
C ASP A 79 -8.16 -11.75 -12.50
N SER A 80 -9.44 -12.10 -12.60
CA SER A 80 -10.21 -12.21 -13.84
C SER A 80 -10.79 -10.88 -14.34
N ILE A 81 -10.42 -9.75 -13.74
CA ILE A 81 -10.83 -8.41 -14.16
C ILE A 81 -10.34 -8.16 -15.59
N THR A 82 -11.19 -7.55 -16.42
CA THR A 82 -10.85 -7.22 -17.81
C THR A 82 -9.66 -6.25 -17.85
N THR A 83 -8.64 -6.58 -18.65
CA THR A 83 -7.49 -5.70 -18.90
C THR A 83 -7.73 -4.75 -20.06
N CYS A 84 -7.04 -3.61 -20.04
CA CYS A 84 -7.02 -2.66 -21.16
C CYS A 84 -6.32 -3.28 -22.37
N SER A 85 -6.66 -2.82 -23.58
CA SER A 85 -6.11 -3.41 -24.81
C SER A 85 -4.60 -3.21 -24.90
N GLY A 86 -3.84 -4.30 -25.02
CA GLY A 86 -2.37 -4.24 -25.13
C GLY A 86 -1.64 -3.81 -23.86
N SER A 87 -2.29 -3.94 -22.69
CA SER A 87 -1.77 -3.50 -21.39
C SER A 87 -2.06 -4.55 -20.30
N TRP A 88 -1.34 -4.47 -19.19
CA TRP A 88 -1.61 -5.25 -17.97
C TRP A 88 -2.53 -4.54 -16.98
N PHE A 89 -2.81 -3.26 -17.19
CA PHE A 89 -3.74 -2.49 -16.36
C PHE A 89 -5.17 -2.97 -16.55
N TYR A 90 -5.96 -2.88 -15.48
CA TYR A 90 -7.37 -3.23 -15.50
C TYR A 90 -8.23 -2.10 -16.10
N CYS A 91 -9.17 -2.50 -16.95
CA CYS A 91 -10.17 -1.66 -17.59
C CYS A 91 -11.56 -2.33 -17.53
N PRO A 92 -12.13 -2.52 -16.33
CA PRO A 92 -13.52 -2.97 -16.22
C PRO A 92 -14.46 -1.94 -16.86
N SER A 93 -15.66 -2.39 -17.25
CA SER A 93 -16.70 -1.54 -17.85
C SER A 93 -17.33 -0.55 -16.85
N SER A 94 -17.21 -0.83 -15.57
CA SER A 94 -17.59 0.03 -14.45
C SER A 94 -16.64 -0.21 -13.28
N THR A 95 -16.46 0.78 -12.40
CA THR A 95 -15.67 0.60 -11.17
C THR A 95 -16.18 -0.59 -10.36
N MET A 96 -15.26 -1.44 -9.92
CA MET A 96 -15.53 -2.63 -9.10
C MET A 96 -15.00 -2.40 -7.69
N SER A 97 -15.80 -2.68 -6.67
CA SER A 97 -15.40 -2.57 -5.27
C SER A 97 -15.07 -3.94 -4.68
N PHE A 98 -13.96 -4.01 -3.97
CA PHE A 98 -13.41 -5.24 -3.41
C PHE A 98 -13.05 -5.06 -1.93
N SER A 99 -12.85 -6.20 -1.27
CA SER A 99 -12.30 -6.27 0.08
C SER A 99 -11.28 -7.39 0.16
N ALA A 100 -10.14 -7.12 0.78
CA ALA A 100 -9.08 -8.08 1.04
C ALA A 100 -8.66 -8.04 2.51
N VAL A 101 -8.05 -9.11 3.01
CA VAL A 101 -7.51 -9.17 4.37
C VAL A 101 -6.00 -9.25 4.29
N MET A 102 -5.32 -8.20 4.76
CA MET A 102 -3.87 -8.18 4.93
C MET A 102 -3.51 -8.71 6.32
N GLN A 103 -2.48 -9.54 6.40
CA GLN A 103 -2.00 -10.13 7.66
C GLN A 103 -0.48 -10.06 7.78
N GLY A 104 -0.02 -9.61 8.95
CA GLY A 104 1.38 -9.67 9.36
C GLY A 104 1.72 -10.99 10.06
N LEU A 105 3.03 -11.30 10.13
CA LEU A 105 3.55 -12.53 10.74
C LEU A 105 3.18 -12.66 12.23
N ASN A 106 2.98 -11.55 12.92
CA ASN A 106 2.51 -11.47 14.30
C ASN A 106 1.01 -11.80 14.48
N GLY A 107 0.32 -12.21 13.41
CA GLY A 107 -1.10 -12.58 13.43
C GLY A 107 -2.06 -11.39 13.32
N ASN A 108 -1.56 -10.16 13.44
CA ASN A 108 -2.34 -8.95 13.23
C ASN A 108 -2.86 -8.90 11.80
N ASN A 109 -4.15 -8.66 11.64
CA ASN A 109 -4.78 -8.51 10.34
C ASN A 109 -5.67 -7.26 10.26
N VAL A 110 -6.03 -6.88 9.03
CA VAL A 110 -6.95 -5.79 8.70
C VAL A 110 -7.71 -6.10 7.43
N SER A 111 -9.01 -5.79 7.43
CA SER A 111 -9.83 -5.77 6.22
C SER A 111 -9.65 -4.43 5.52
N LEU A 112 -9.25 -4.48 4.26
CA LEU A 112 -8.98 -3.34 3.40
C LEU A 112 -9.99 -3.35 2.26
N ASN A 113 -10.75 -2.26 2.13
CA ASN A 113 -11.59 -2.03 0.98
C ASN A 113 -10.82 -1.21 -0.06
N PHE A 114 -10.96 -1.58 -1.33
CA PHE A 114 -10.36 -0.89 -2.45
C PHE A 114 -11.25 -1.02 -3.68
N ASP A 115 -11.07 -0.09 -4.61
CA ASP A 115 -11.77 -0.10 -5.89
C ASP A 115 -10.80 -0.40 -7.02
N VAL A 116 -11.33 -0.91 -8.12
CA VAL A 116 -10.63 -1.03 -9.41
C VAL A 116 -11.46 -0.31 -10.46
N GLY A 117 -10.95 0.81 -10.93
CA GLY A 117 -11.57 1.61 -11.97
C GLY A 117 -10.98 1.33 -13.35
N ASN A 118 -11.47 2.07 -14.35
CA ASN A 118 -11.00 1.96 -15.73
C ASN A 118 -9.73 2.81 -15.95
N ALA A 119 -8.58 2.14 -16.06
CA ALA A 119 -7.28 2.81 -16.20
C ALA A 119 -7.19 3.73 -17.44
N GLU A 120 -7.73 3.31 -18.60
CA GLU A 120 -7.74 4.13 -19.82
C GLU A 120 -8.50 5.44 -19.62
N THR A 121 -9.63 5.39 -18.90
CA THR A 121 -10.45 6.58 -18.61
C THR A 121 -9.70 7.55 -17.70
N MET A 122 -9.06 7.06 -16.64
CA MET A 122 -8.30 7.91 -15.71
C MET A 122 -7.11 8.59 -16.39
N VAL A 123 -6.33 7.82 -17.15
CA VAL A 123 -5.18 8.34 -17.90
C VAL A 123 -5.64 9.33 -18.97
N GLY A 124 -6.73 9.02 -19.69
CA GLY A 124 -7.34 9.93 -20.67
C GLY A 124 -7.82 11.25 -20.07
N ASN A 125 -8.20 11.25 -18.79
CA ASN A 125 -8.59 12.45 -18.03
C ASN A 125 -7.40 13.21 -17.42
N GLY A 126 -6.16 12.74 -17.61
CA GLY A 126 -4.96 13.39 -17.09
C GLY A 126 -4.70 13.16 -15.59
N ALA A 127 -5.22 12.06 -15.03
CA ALA A 127 -4.92 11.66 -13.66
C ALA A 127 -3.53 10.98 -13.58
N TYR A 128 -2.78 11.31 -12.52
CA TYR A 128 -1.48 10.70 -12.21
C TYR A 128 -1.44 10.13 -10.79
N ALA A 129 -2.27 10.66 -9.90
CA ALA A 129 -2.57 10.06 -8.61
C ALA A 129 -3.98 9.47 -8.66
N MET A 130 -4.10 8.16 -8.48
CA MET A 130 -5.32 7.40 -8.70
C MET A 130 -5.45 6.36 -7.58
N ASN A 131 -6.56 6.34 -6.84
CA ASN A 131 -6.75 5.43 -5.70
C ASN A 131 -7.35 4.07 -6.08
N ASP A 132 -7.78 3.90 -7.33
CA ASP A 132 -8.43 2.71 -7.89
C ASP A 132 -7.71 2.21 -9.15
N PHE A 133 -6.44 2.60 -9.33
CA PHE A 133 -5.58 2.15 -10.40
C PHE A 133 -4.95 0.80 -10.05
N ALA A 134 -5.19 -0.21 -10.88
CA ALA A 134 -4.72 -1.56 -10.62
C ALA A 134 -4.37 -2.29 -11.92
N ALA A 135 -3.55 -3.34 -11.80
CA ALA A 135 -3.05 -4.15 -12.90
C ALA A 135 -2.81 -5.60 -12.46
N GLN A 136 -2.57 -6.47 -13.44
CA GLN A 136 -2.08 -7.82 -13.20
C GLN A 136 -0.72 -7.78 -12.50
N GLY A 137 -0.54 -8.67 -11.51
CA GLY A 137 0.67 -8.79 -10.71
C GLY A 137 1.77 -9.63 -11.38
N GLY A 138 1.42 -10.42 -12.39
CA GLY A 138 2.37 -11.26 -13.12
C GLY A 138 2.86 -12.48 -12.33
N SER A 139 2.32 -12.69 -11.12
CA SER A 139 2.56 -13.84 -10.25
C SER A 139 1.34 -14.08 -9.37
N ALA A 140 0.92 -15.35 -9.29
CA ALA A 140 -0.24 -15.76 -8.50
C ALA A 140 -0.06 -15.57 -6.99
N ASN A 141 1.17 -15.34 -6.51
CA ASN A 141 1.46 -15.16 -5.08
C ASN A 141 1.58 -13.68 -4.66
N ILE A 142 1.66 -12.75 -5.62
CA ILE A 142 1.94 -11.34 -5.35
C ILE A 142 0.65 -10.55 -5.21
N PHE A 143 0.57 -9.79 -4.11
CA PHE A 143 -0.32 -8.66 -3.99
C PHE A 143 0.52 -7.45 -3.57
N ASP A 144 0.83 -6.59 -4.54
CA ASP A 144 1.50 -5.32 -4.33
C ASP A 144 0.47 -4.25 -3.97
N TRP A 145 0.47 -3.85 -2.70
CA TRP A 145 -0.27 -2.69 -2.25
C TRP A 145 0.53 -1.43 -2.57
N GLY A 146 0.45 -1.01 -3.82
CA GLY A 146 1.18 0.15 -4.31
C GLY A 146 0.62 1.50 -3.80
N LEU A 147 1.03 2.59 -4.43
CA LEU A 147 0.65 3.97 -4.10
C LEU A 147 -0.85 4.21 -3.82
N PRO A 148 -1.82 3.54 -4.50
CA PRO A 148 -3.24 3.63 -4.14
C PRO A 148 -3.54 3.31 -2.66
N PHE A 149 -2.81 2.36 -2.06
CA PHE A 149 -2.94 2.02 -0.64
C PHE A 149 -2.47 3.17 0.27
N PHE A 150 -1.53 4.00 -0.15
CA PHE A 150 -0.96 5.06 0.68
C PHE A 150 -1.84 6.32 0.75
N TYR A 151 -2.71 6.55 -0.25
CA TYR A 151 -3.58 7.71 -0.24
C TYR A 151 -4.54 7.71 0.96
N GLY A 152 -4.56 8.84 1.68
CA GLY A 152 -5.38 9.04 2.87
C GLY A 152 -4.85 8.34 4.12
N ARG A 153 -3.60 7.87 4.12
CA ARG A 153 -2.98 7.15 5.23
C ARG A 153 -1.65 7.78 5.65
N SER A 154 -1.29 7.54 6.90
CA SER A 154 0.08 7.68 7.41
C SER A 154 0.65 6.29 7.58
N ILE A 155 1.60 5.93 6.72
CA ILE A 155 2.24 4.61 6.74
C ILE A 155 3.62 4.74 7.37
N PHE A 156 3.82 4.01 8.45
CA PHE A 156 5.09 3.92 9.17
C PHE A 156 5.89 2.74 8.59
N THR A 157 7.18 2.97 8.32
CA THR A 157 8.12 1.93 7.90
C THR A 157 9.30 1.93 8.86
N ALA A 158 9.39 0.91 9.72
CA ALA A 158 10.46 0.77 10.68
C ALA A 158 11.70 0.13 10.04
N ILE A 159 12.88 0.70 10.29
CA ILE A 159 14.14 0.19 9.74
C ILE A 159 14.54 -1.09 10.48
N ALA A 160 14.99 -2.10 9.72
CA ALA A 160 15.44 -3.37 10.25
C ALA A 160 16.49 -3.21 11.37
N GLY A 161 16.29 -3.90 12.49
CA GLY A 161 17.21 -3.89 13.64
C GLY A 161 17.13 -2.65 14.53
N THR A 162 16.25 -1.68 14.23
CA THR A 162 16.04 -0.50 15.07
C THR A 162 14.78 -0.65 15.91
N ALA A 163 14.80 -0.13 17.14
CA ALA A 163 13.67 -0.22 18.07
C ALA A 163 12.88 1.09 18.15
N ASN A 164 11.58 0.96 18.35
CA ASN A 164 10.64 2.03 18.70
C ASN A 164 9.49 1.42 19.55
N SER A 165 8.40 2.17 19.80
CA SER A 165 7.29 1.66 20.62
C SER A 165 6.52 0.49 20.00
N GLY A 166 6.61 0.31 18.68
CA GLY A 166 6.03 -0.81 17.93
C GLY A 166 6.87 -2.09 17.92
N GLY A 167 8.07 -2.05 18.52
CA GLY A 167 9.01 -3.17 18.57
C GLY A 167 10.26 -2.94 17.72
N THR A 168 11.00 -4.02 17.46
CA THR A 168 12.19 -3.97 16.60
C THR A 168 11.78 -4.21 15.15
N GLY A 169 12.16 -3.31 14.24
CA GLY A 169 11.91 -3.45 12.81
C GLY A 169 12.63 -4.65 12.16
N PRO A 170 12.23 -5.04 10.94
CA PRO A 170 11.34 -4.28 10.06
C PRO A 170 9.86 -4.63 10.25
N PHE A 171 9.02 -3.60 10.11
CA PHE A 171 7.58 -3.73 10.08
C PHE A 171 6.96 -2.53 9.36
N PHE A 172 5.70 -2.71 8.94
CA PHE A 172 4.82 -1.59 8.62
C PHE A 172 3.84 -1.34 9.77
N ALA A 173 3.41 -0.10 9.95
CA ALA A 173 2.30 0.22 10.84
C ALA A 173 1.44 1.34 10.27
N PHE A 174 0.14 1.30 10.57
CA PHE A 174 -0.86 2.30 10.18
C PHE A 174 -2.16 2.11 10.96
#